data_AF-A0A2E0S2V9-F1
#
_entry.id   AF-A0A2E0S2V9-F1
#
_cell.length_a   1.000
_cell.length_b   1.000
_cell.length_c   1.000
_cell.angle_alpha   90.00
_cell.angle_beta   90.00
_cell.angle_gamma   90.00
#
_symmetry.space_group_name_H-M   'P 1'
#
loop_
_entity.id
_entity.type
_entity.pdbx_description
1 polymer ?
#
loop_
_entity_poly.entity_id
_entity_poly.type
_entity_poly.pdbx_seq_one_letter_code
_entity_poly.pdbx_strand_id
1 'polypeptide(L)'
;MNTNCTKFVHKPWLNFIKKLKRVMIMASIDGIGPVGEWVRLGMKMDVWERIALRWKDLLKDNKEYTYGDLTSGVWSNFVMTNYNIFNVDDTEKYLTSLGIRMRKTNCFTPECLSPEYLPDEIKKELPNDKFIQSVLNNNDYNIDYCREFMIYTKYLETFQKAPEEALFVYRKLEEYL
;
A
#
# COMPACT_ATOMS: atom_id res chain seq x y z
N MET A 1 -8.24 14.35 -0.98
CA MET A 1 -7.51 14.49 0.30
C MET A 1 -6.90 13.14 0.62
N ASN A 2 -5.61 13.09 0.92
CA ASN A 2 -4.94 11.85 1.32
C ASN A 2 -4.86 11.79 2.85
N THR A 3 -5.02 10.61 3.42
CA THR A 3 -4.94 10.39 4.88
C THR A 3 -4.37 9.02 5.18
N ASN A 4 -3.57 8.91 6.24
CA ASN A 4 -3.06 7.63 6.74
C ASN A 4 -4.07 6.90 7.65
N CYS A 5 -5.28 7.44 7.81
CA CYS A 5 -6.35 6.89 8.65
C CYS A 5 -5.94 6.58 10.11
N THR A 6 -4.93 7.25 10.66
CA THR A 6 -4.53 7.09 12.08
C THR A 6 -5.40 7.91 13.03
N LYS A 7 -5.93 9.04 12.56
CA LYS A 7 -6.84 9.93 13.30
C LYS A 7 -7.93 10.48 12.38
N PHE A 8 -9.14 10.61 12.91
CA PHE A 8 -10.21 11.30 12.21
C PHE A 8 -10.08 12.82 12.37
N VAL A 9 -10.59 13.58 11.40
CA VAL A 9 -10.53 15.04 11.42
C VAL A 9 -11.35 15.64 12.57
N HIS A 10 -10.88 16.78 13.08
CA HIS A 10 -11.60 17.57 14.08
C HIS A 10 -12.79 18.33 13.46
N LYS A 11 -13.70 18.81 14.32
CA LYS A 11 -15.02 19.35 13.94
C LYS A 11 -14.99 20.46 12.85
N PRO A 12 -14.10 21.46 12.88
CA PRO A 12 -13.94 22.44 11.79
C PRO A 12 -13.73 21.81 10.40
N TRP A 13 -12.80 20.86 10.28
CA TRP A 13 -12.55 20.16 9.01
C TRP A 13 -13.74 19.28 8.60
N LEU A 14 -14.36 18.60 9.56
CA LEU A 14 -15.57 17.83 9.29
C LEU A 14 -16.68 18.74 8.71
N ASN A 15 -16.87 19.92 9.29
CA ASN A 15 -17.86 20.90 8.82
C ASN A 15 -17.51 21.44 7.43
N PHE A 16 -16.23 21.60 7.13
CA PHE A 16 -15.77 21.99 5.79
C PHE A 16 -16.06 20.89 4.77
N ILE A 17 -15.65 19.65 5.05
CA ILE A 17 -15.78 18.52 4.13
C ILE A 17 -17.24 18.21 3.82
N LYS A 18 -18.15 18.32 4.79
CA LYS A 18 -19.60 18.15 4.58
C LYS A 18 -20.20 19.12 3.55
N LYS A 19 -19.55 20.26 3.29
CA LYS A 19 -20.01 21.23 2.28
C LYS A 19 -19.49 20.90 0.87
N LEU A 20 -18.51 19.99 0.75
CA LEU A 20 -17.91 19.62 -0.51
C LEU A 20 -18.78 18.56 -1.20
N LYS A 21 -19.31 18.89 -2.37
CA LYS A 21 -20.14 17.98 -3.18
C LYS A 21 -19.31 17.00 -4.01
N ARG A 22 -18.05 17.34 -4.29
CA ARG A 22 -17.14 16.55 -5.13
C ARG A 22 -15.82 16.38 -4.38
N VAL A 23 -15.79 15.43 -3.47
CA VAL A 23 -14.63 15.14 -2.61
C VAL A 23 -14.27 13.68 -2.71
N MET A 24 -12.98 13.42 -2.81
CA MET A 24 -12.39 12.09 -2.74
C MET A 24 -11.43 12.03 -1.55
N ILE A 25 -11.59 11.01 -0.73
CA ILE A 25 -10.68 10.65 0.35
C ILE A 25 -9.88 9.45 -0.11
N MET A 26 -8.56 9.59 -0.13
CA MET A 26 -7.62 8.51 -0.43
C MET A 26 -7.00 8.04 0.88
N ALA A 27 -7.42 6.88 1.35
CA ALA A 27 -6.94 6.22 2.56
C ALA A 27 -5.69 5.39 2.25
N SER A 28 -4.53 5.80 2.74
CA SER A 28 -3.27 5.09 2.49
C SER A 28 -3.24 3.78 3.29
N ILE A 29 -2.95 2.65 2.63
CA ILE A 29 -2.86 1.31 3.21
C ILE A 29 -1.88 0.48 2.37
N ASP A 30 -0.88 -0.11 2.98
CA ASP A 30 0.20 -0.83 2.26
C ASP A 30 0.23 -2.32 2.64
N GLY A 31 -0.94 -2.86 2.98
CA GLY A 31 -1.13 -4.23 3.43
C GLY A 31 -2.20 -4.34 4.52
N ILE A 32 -2.67 -5.56 4.74
CA ILE A 32 -3.52 -5.95 5.87
C ILE A 32 -2.73 -6.76 6.89
N GLY A 33 -3.27 -6.87 8.10
CA GLY A 33 -2.69 -7.66 9.17
C GLY A 33 -1.24 -7.24 9.52
N PRO A 34 -0.39 -8.20 9.92
CA PRO A 34 0.98 -7.89 10.36
C PRO A 34 1.85 -7.20 9.30
N VAL A 35 1.66 -7.54 8.01
CA VAL A 35 2.43 -6.92 6.91
C VAL A 35 2.09 -5.44 6.81
N GLY A 36 0.80 -5.09 6.77
CA GLY A 36 0.37 -3.70 6.72
C GLY A 36 0.87 -2.88 7.92
N GLU A 37 0.73 -3.42 9.13
CA GLU A 37 1.15 -2.73 10.36
C GLU A 37 2.66 -2.55 10.46
N TRP A 38 3.44 -3.50 9.95
CA TRP A 38 4.90 -3.40 9.92
C TRP A 38 5.38 -2.40 8.86
N VAL A 39 4.87 -2.49 7.62
CA VAL A 39 5.22 -1.56 6.53
C VAL A 39 4.83 -0.12 6.90
N ARG A 40 3.67 0.07 7.55
CA ARG A 40 3.20 1.37 8.03
C ARG A 40 3.34 1.48 9.54
N LEU A 41 4.58 1.60 10.02
CA LEU A 41 4.87 1.68 11.45
C LEU A 41 3.93 2.66 12.19
N GLY A 42 3.28 2.16 13.24
CA GLY A 42 2.31 2.92 14.05
C GLY A 42 0.87 2.89 13.54
N MET A 43 0.61 2.30 12.37
CA MET A 43 -0.73 1.93 11.94
C MET A 43 -1.24 0.76 12.79
N LYS A 44 -2.53 0.81 13.12
CA LYS A 44 -3.26 -0.33 13.68
C LYS A 44 -4.46 -0.61 12.79
N MET A 45 -4.63 -1.85 12.34
CA MET A 45 -5.64 -2.20 11.34
C MET A 45 -7.06 -1.88 11.81
N ASP A 46 -7.39 -2.15 13.07
CA ASP A 46 -8.70 -1.85 13.67
C ASP A 46 -8.99 -0.34 13.70
N VAL A 47 -7.96 0.48 13.96
CA VAL A 47 -8.07 1.95 13.97
C VAL A 47 -8.24 2.46 12.55
N TRP A 48 -7.45 1.95 11.62
CA TRP A 48 -7.50 2.29 10.21
C TRP A 48 -8.88 2.00 9.63
N GLU A 49 -9.40 0.79 9.85
CA GLU A 49 -10.70 0.34 9.32
C GLU A 49 -11.84 1.22 9.86
N ARG A 50 -11.89 1.41 11.17
CA ARG A 50 -12.89 2.26 11.83
C ARG A 50 -12.90 3.67 11.26
N ILE A 51 -11.72 4.24 10.97
CA ILE A 51 -11.59 5.59 10.41
C ILE A 51 -11.97 5.62 8.92
N ALA A 52 -11.56 4.62 8.13
CA ALA A 52 -11.91 4.50 6.72
C ALA A 52 -13.43 4.34 6.54
N LEU A 53 -14.08 3.50 7.33
CA LEU A 53 -15.53 3.34 7.33
C LEU A 53 -16.26 4.61 7.78
N ARG A 54 -15.68 5.38 8.72
CA ARG A 54 -16.23 6.69 9.10
C ARG A 54 -16.16 7.71 7.96
N TRP A 55 -15.11 7.70 7.15
CA TRP A 55 -15.07 8.49 5.91
C TRP A 55 -16.12 8.03 4.91
N LYS A 56 -16.28 6.71 4.76
CA LYS A 56 -17.26 6.13 3.82
C LYS A 56 -18.68 6.53 4.21
N ASP A 57 -19.04 6.40 5.49
CA ASP A 57 -20.35 6.83 6.00
C ASP A 57 -20.57 8.33 5.86
N LEU A 58 -19.55 9.16 6.11
CA LEU A 58 -19.64 10.61 5.93
C LEU A 58 -19.99 11.01 4.49
N LEU A 59 -19.52 10.25 3.50
CA LEU A 59 -19.65 10.57 2.08
C LEU A 59 -20.70 9.72 1.35
N LYS A 60 -21.47 8.88 2.06
CA LYS A 60 -22.40 7.92 1.45
C LYS A 60 -23.48 8.56 0.58
N ASP A 61 -23.90 9.79 0.93
CA ASP A 61 -24.95 10.54 0.24
C ASP A 61 -24.39 11.50 -0.82
N ASN A 62 -23.06 11.56 -0.98
CA ASN A 62 -22.46 12.38 -2.02
C ASN A 62 -22.71 11.74 -3.39
N LYS A 63 -23.14 12.54 -4.36
CA LYS A 63 -23.22 12.09 -5.75
C LYS A 63 -21.85 11.65 -6.24
N GLU A 64 -21.81 10.54 -6.97
CA GLU A 64 -20.57 10.07 -7.59
C GLU A 64 -20.17 11.01 -8.74
N TYR A 65 -18.96 11.56 -8.67
CA TYR A 65 -18.33 12.38 -9.69
C TYR A 65 -17.00 11.75 -10.10
N THR A 66 -16.77 11.64 -11.40
CA THR A 66 -15.55 11.04 -11.95
C THR A 66 -14.42 12.06 -12.11
N TYR A 67 -13.20 11.61 -11.85
CA TYR A 67 -11.93 12.32 -11.98
C TYR A 67 -10.92 11.40 -12.67
N GLY A 68 -10.97 11.32 -14.01
CA GLY A 68 -10.17 10.34 -14.74
C GLY A 68 -10.62 8.90 -14.41
N ASP A 69 -9.69 8.09 -13.91
CA ASP A 69 -9.93 6.72 -13.43
C ASP A 69 -10.55 6.64 -12.03
N LEU A 70 -10.60 7.76 -11.30
CA LEU A 70 -11.06 7.82 -9.93
C LEU A 70 -12.45 8.44 -9.82
N THR A 71 -13.09 8.29 -8.67
CA THR A 71 -14.40 8.90 -8.38
C THR A 71 -14.45 9.52 -6.98
N SER A 72 -15.36 10.46 -6.76
CA SER A 72 -15.66 10.98 -5.43
C SER A 72 -16.12 9.86 -4.50
N GLY A 73 -15.87 10.02 -3.20
CA GLY A 73 -16.09 8.99 -2.20
C GLY A 73 -14.78 8.59 -1.53
N VAL A 74 -14.69 7.33 -1.10
CA VAL A 74 -13.50 6.79 -0.43
C VAL A 74 -12.82 5.78 -1.34
N TRP A 75 -11.56 6.04 -1.60
CA TRP A 75 -10.62 5.13 -2.24
C TRP A 75 -9.50 4.83 -1.26
N SER A 76 -8.82 3.71 -1.45
CA SER A 76 -7.58 3.37 -0.79
C SER A 76 -6.42 3.48 -1.77
N ASN A 77 -5.25 3.91 -1.32
CA ASN A 77 -4.02 3.84 -2.12
C ASN A 77 -3.08 2.80 -1.52
N PHE A 78 -2.75 1.79 -2.31
CA PHE A 78 -1.76 0.77 -2.01
C PHE A 78 -0.47 1.05 -2.76
N VAL A 79 0.61 1.28 -2.02
CA VAL A 79 1.95 1.41 -2.60
C VAL A 79 2.65 0.06 -2.47
N MET A 80 2.86 -0.60 -3.61
CA MET A 80 3.58 -1.87 -3.67
C MET A 80 5.09 -1.65 -3.56
N THR A 81 5.72 -2.47 -2.74
CA THR A 81 7.16 -2.55 -2.49
C THR A 81 7.57 -4.02 -2.44
N ASN A 82 8.87 -4.28 -2.35
CA ASN A 82 9.42 -5.61 -2.05
C ASN A 82 8.84 -6.25 -0.78
N TYR A 83 8.34 -5.46 0.18
CA TYR A 83 7.84 -5.95 1.47
C TYR A 83 6.37 -6.39 1.48
N ASN A 84 5.55 -5.94 0.54
CA ASN A 84 4.09 -6.16 0.58
C ASN A 84 3.51 -6.67 -0.74
N ILE A 85 4.36 -7.08 -1.67
CA ILE A 85 3.96 -7.59 -2.99
C ILE A 85 3.01 -8.80 -2.91
N PHE A 86 3.21 -9.68 -1.93
CA PHE A 86 2.31 -10.83 -1.69
C PHE A 86 0.96 -10.42 -1.08
N ASN A 87 0.85 -9.21 -0.55
CA ASN A 87 -0.32 -8.73 0.17
C ASN A 87 -1.30 -7.94 -0.71
N VAL A 88 -0.97 -7.72 -1.99
CA VAL A 88 -1.76 -6.92 -2.94
C VAL A 88 -3.18 -7.47 -3.09
N ASP A 89 -3.32 -8.74 -3.42
CA ASP A 89 -4.61 -9.36 -3.73
C ASP A 89 -5.51 -9.46 -2.50
N ASP A 90 -4.94 -9.85 -1.36
CA ASP A 90 -5.70 -10.00 -0.13
C ASP A 90 -6.12 -8.64 0.44
N THR A 91 -5.30 -7.61 0.27
CA THR A 91 -5.70 -6.23 0.58
C THR A 91 -6.82 -5.76 -0.35
N GLU A 92 -6.78 -6.08 -1.64
CA GLU A 92 -7.85 -5.73 -2.58
C GLU A 92 -9.18 -6.39 -2.19
N LYS A 93 -9.16 -7.68 -1.89
CA LYS A 93 -10.35 -8.44 -1.46
C LYS A 93 -10.91 -7.87 -0.16
N TYR A 94 -10.05 -7.58 0.81
CA TYR A 94 -10.44 -7.00 2.08
C TYR A 94 -11.12 -5.63 1.88
N LEU A 95 -10.50 -4.72 1.15
CA LEU A 95 -11.08 -3.40 0.87
C LEU A 95 -12.39 -3.50 0.07
N THR A 96 -12.44 -4.41 -0.90
CA THR A 96 -13.68 -4.70 -1.65
C THR A 96 -14.80 -5.17 -0.73
N SER A 97 -14.50 -6.02 0.26
CA SER A 97 -15.49 -6.46 1.26
C SER A 97 -16.04 -5.31 2.12
N LEU A 98 -15.22 -4.27 2.33
CA LEU A 98 -15.63 -3.03 2.99
C LEU A 98 -16.32 -2.04 2.05
N GLY A 99 -16.47 -2.37 0.76
CA GLY A 99 -16.96 -1.47 -0.28
C GLY A 99 -16.08 -0.24 -0.47
N ILE A 100 -14.76 -0.39 -0.32
CA ILE A 100 -13.75 0.64 -0.57
C ILE A 100 -12.93 0.19 -1.80
N ARG A 101 -12.80 1.07 -2.79
CA ARG A 101 -12.04 0.77 -4.02
C ARG A 101 -10.54 0.94 -3.75
N MET A 102 -9.70 0.09 -4.32
CA MET A 102 -8.24 0.18 -4.18
C MET A 102 -7.59 0.72 -5.46
N ARG A 103 -6.76 1.73 -5.31
CA ARG A 103 -5.80 2.18 -6.32
C ARG A 103 -4.45 1.52 -6.04
N LYS A 104 -3.95 0.76 -7.01
CA LYS A 104 -2.63 0.13 -6.97
C LYS A 104 -1.58 1.10 -7.55
N THR A 105 -0.47 1.28 -6.84
CA THR A 105 0.65 2.15 -7.25
C THR A 105 1.98 1.44 -6.96
N ASN A 106 2.97 1.56 -7.84
CA ASN A 106 4.31 1.06 -7.54
C ASN A 106 5.10 2.08 -6.70
N CYS A 107 5.98 1.62 -5.82
CA CYS A 107 6.98 2.45 -5.19
C CYS A 107 8.11 2.73 -6.19
N PHE A 108 8.16 3.93 -6.73
CA PHE A 108 9.25 4.35 -7.64
C PHE A 108 10.47 4.92 -6.89
N THR A 109 10.29 5.35 -5.64
CA THR A 109 11.34 5.97 -4.84
C THR A 109 11.12 5.67 -3.36
N PRO A 110 12.16 5.27 -2.60
CA PRO A 110 13.51 4.94 -3.09
C PRO A 110 13.50 3.65 -3.94
N GLU A 111 14.36 3.61 -4.95
CA GLU A 111 14.43 2.58 -5.98
C GLU A 111 14.68 1.18 -5.38
N CYS A 112 15.44 1.10 -4.29
CA CYS A 112 15.71 -0.14 -3.56
C CYS A 112 14.45 -0.84 -3.02
N LEU A 113 13.33 -0.13 -2.86
CA LEU A 113 12.07 -0.73 -2.42
C LEU A 113 11.22 -1.27 -3.58
N SER A 114 11.56 -0.93 -4.83
CA SER A 114 10.82 -1.31 -6.01
C SER A 114 11.16 -2.74 -6.45
N PRO A 115 10.16 -3.59 -6.76
CA PRO A 115 10.41 -4.95 -7.27
C PRO A 115 10.86 -4.96 -8.73
N GLU A 116 10.83 -3.81 -9.42
CA GLU A 116 11.29 -3.67 -10.80
C GLU A 116 12.78 -4.01 -10.96
N TYR A 117 13.58 -3.78 -9.92
CA TYR A 117 15.05 -3.96 -9.97
C TYR A 117 15.54 -5.32 -9.47
N LEU A 118 14.63 -6.26 -9.19
CA LEU A 118 14.99 -7.62 -8.75
C LEU A 118 15.57 -8.47 -9.90
N PRO A 119 16.39 -9.50 -9.59
CA PRO A 119 16.78 -10.52 -10.56
C PRO A 119 15.56 -11.24 -11.17
N ASP A 120 15.67 -11.63 -12.44
CA ASP A 120 14.61 -12.36 -13.15
C ASP A 120 14.26 -13.70 -12.50
N GLU A 121 15.24 -14.37 -11.88
CA GLU A 121 15.03 -15.60 -11.13
C GLU A 121 14.05 -15.38 -9.97
N ILE A 122 14.22 -14.27 -9.23
CA ILE A 122 13.36 -13.92 -8.10
C ILE A 122 11.99 -13.45 -8.61
N LYS A 123 11.95 -12.65 -9.69
CA LYS A 123 10.70 -12.15 -10.29
C LYS A 123 9.73 -13.27 -10.68
N LYS A 124 10.26 -14.43 -11.11
CA LYS A 124 9.46 -15.62 -11.48
C LYS A 124 8.73 -16.27 -10.29
N GLU A 125 9.19 -16.02 -9.06
CA GLU A 125 8.57 -16.55 -7.84
C GLU A 125 7.51 -15.59 -7.25
N LEU A 126 7.37 -14.39 -7.80
CA LEU A 126 6.41 -13.39 -7.34
C LEU A 126 5.00 -13.69 -7.86
N PRO A 127 3.94 -13.15 -7.21
CA PRO A 127 2.58 -13.46 -7.61
C PRO A 127 2.27 -13.06 -9.06
N ASN A 128 1.50 -13.89 -9.74
CA ASN A 128 1.09 -13.68 -11.13
C ASN A 128 -0.17 -12.79 -11.24
N ASP A 129 -0.15 -11.63 -10.60
CA ASP A 129 -1.19 -10.60 -10.72
C ASP A 129 -0.86 -9.63 -11.87
N LYS A 130 -1.90 -9.15 -12.58
CA LYS A 130 -1.71 -8.28 -13.75
C LYS A 130 -0.99 -6.98 -13.42
N PHE A 131 -1.31 -6.37 -12.28
CA PHE A 131 -0.65 -5.14 -11.87
C PHE A 131 0.81 -5.41 -11.48
N ILE A 132 1.07 -6.47 -10.71
CA ILE A 132 2.44 -6.87 -10.34
C ILE A 132 3.28 -7.10 -11.59
N GLN A 133 2.81 -7.92 -12.53
CA GLN A 133 3.54 -8.22 -13.76
C GLN A 133 3.77 -6.98 -14.64
N SER A 134 2.84 -6.01 -14.63
CA SER A 134 3.06 -4.74 -15.34
C SER A 134 4.19 -3.90 -14.74
N VAL A 135 4.47 -4.06 -13.45
CA VAL A 135 5.54 -3.37 -12.75
C VAL A 135 6.88 -4.07 -13.00
N LEU A 136 6.96 -5.39 -12.79
CA LEU A 136 8.23 -6.14 -12.85
C LEU A 136 9.01 -5.98 -14.17
N ASN A 137 8.32 -5.63 -15.26
CA ASN A 137 8.87 -5.48 -16.61
C ASN A 137 9.26 -4.03 -16.96
N ASN A 138 9.17 -3.07 -16.04
CA ASN A 138 9.43 -1.65 -16.32
C ASN A 138 10.91 -1.28 -16.37
N ASN A 139 11.76 -2.01 -15.65
CA ASN A 139 13.18 -1.74 -15.53
C ASN A 139 13.99 -3.03 -15.41
N ASP A 140 15.29 -2.90 -15.68
CA ASP A 140 16.25 -3.99 -15.58
C ASP A 140 16.75 -4.18 -14.15
N TYR A 141 17.22 -5.39 -13.86
CA TYR A 141 17.87 -5.75 -12.61
C TYR A 141 18.99 -4.75 -12.24
N ASN A 142 19.03 -4.35 -10.96
CA ASN A 142 20.10 -3.52 -10.43
C ASN A 142 20.62 -4.08 -9.09
N ILE A 143 21.88 -4.54 -9.10
CA ILE A 143 22.52 -5.15 -7.94
C ILE A 143 22.72 -4.19 -6.76
N ASP A 144 22.97 -2.91 -7.03
CA ASP A 144 23.25 -1.94 -5.98
C ASP A 144 21.96 -1.62 -5.21
N TYR A 145 20.82 -1.49 -5.91
CA TYR A 145 19.52 -1.35 -5.29
C TYR A 145 19.11 -2.59 -4.48
N CYS A 146 19.44 -3.79 -4.96
CA CYS A 146 19.21 -5.02 -4.19
C CYS A 146 20.05 -5.06 -2.91
N ARG A 147 21.33 -4.65 -2.96
CA ARG A 147 22.20 -4.56 -1.78
C ARG A 147 21.71 -3.51 -0.79
N GLU A 148 21.29 -2.35 -1.30
CA GLU A 148 20.72 -1.27 -0.48
C GLU A 148 19.45 -1.75 0.22
N PHE A 149 18.57 -2.46 -0.48
CA PHE A 149 17.38 -3.08 0.10
C PHE A 149 17.72 -4.03 1.24
N MET A 150 18.73 -4.90 1.06
CA MET A 150 19.17 -5.82 2.12
C MET A 150 19.72 -5.08 3.34
N ILE A 151 20.53 -4.04 3.13
CA ILE A 151 21.07 -3.20 4.22
C ILE A 151 19.92 -2.51 4.96
N TYR A 152 18.97 -1.93 4.22
CA TYR A 152 17.83 -1.23 4.79
C TYR A 152 16.91 -2.20 5.57
N THR A 153 16.68 -3.40 5.05
CA THR A 153 15.89 -4.44 5.74
C THR A 153 16.54 -4.82 7.07
N LYS A 154 17.85 -5.09 7.08
CA LYS A 154 18.60 -5.39 8.32
C LYS A 154 18.48 -4.26 9.34
N TYR A 155 18.55 -3.00 8.90
CA TYR A 155 18.34 -1.85 9.76
C TYR A 155 16.93 -1.81 10.34
N LEU A 156 15.88 -2.00 9.53
CA LEU A 156 14.49 -2.01 10.00
C LEU A 156 14.23 -3.11 11.03
N GLU A 157 14.81 -4.30 10.84
CA GLU A 157 14.68 -5.41 11.79
C GLU A 157 15.29 -5.13 13.17
N THR A 158 16.14 -4.10 13.32
CA THR A 158 16.62 -3.65 14.63
C THR A 158 15.54 -2.94 15.46
N PHE A 159 14.48 -2.42 14.83
CA PHE A 159 13.38 -1.72 15.52
C PHE A 159 12.19 -2.62 15.78
N GLN A 160 11.79 -3.39 14.76
CA GLN A 160 10.64 -4.28 14.83
C GLN A 160 10.87 -5.48 13.91
N LYS A 161 10.71 -6.68 14.47
CA LYS A 161 10.77 -7.91 13.70
C LYS A 161 9.74 -7.90 12.57
N ALA A 162 10.21 -8.15 11.35
CA ALA A 162 9.34 -8.19 10.18
C ALA A 162 8.51 -9.48 10.16
N PRO A 163 7.27 -9.44 9.63
CA PRO A 163 6.51 -10.64 9.34
C PRO A 163 7.19 -11.44 8.23
N GLU A 164 7.07 -12.78 8.27
CA GLU A 164 7.79 -13.66 7.34
C GLU A 164 7.51 -13.36 5.87
N GLU A 165 6.25 -13.03 5.54
CA GLU A 165 5.83 -12.65 4.18
C GLU A 165 6.61 -11.42 3.67
N ALA A 166 6.86 -10.43 4.53
CA ALA A 166 7.60 -9.23 4.15
C ALA A 166 9.10 -9.48 3.95
N LEU A 167 9.63 -10.58 4.48
CA LEU A 167 11.02 -10.97 4.32
C LEU A 167 11.27 -11.90 3.14
N PHE A 168 10.25 -12.29 2.37
CA PHE A 168 10.42 -13.22 1.25
C PHE A 168 11.50 -12.76 0.27
N VAL A 169 11.37 -11.53 -0.25
CA VAL A 169 12.33 -10.98 -1.23
C VAL A 169 13.72 -10.86 -0.62
N TYR A 170 13.81 -10.42 0.63
CA TYR A 170 15.08 -10.31 1.36
C TYR A 170 15.81 -11.66 1.45
N ARG A 171 15.11 -12.73 1.86
CA ARG A 171 15.68 -14.07 1.98
C ARG A 171 16.12 -14.62 0.63
N LYS A 172 15.36 -14.36 -0.43
CA LYS A 172 15.74 -14.74 -1.79
C LYS A 172 16.99 -14.02 -2.28
N LEU A 173 17.15 -12.76 -1.91
CA LEU A 173 18.38 -12.02 -2.20
C LEU A 173 19.58 -12.52 -1.38
N GLU A 174 19.39 -12.98 -0.14
CA GLU A 174 20.47 -13.63 0.64
C GLU A 174 20.95 -14.94 0.02
N GLU A 175 20.09 -15.68 -0.66
CA GLU A 175 20.46 -16.91 -1.38
C GLU A 175 21.14 -16.59 -2.73
N TYR A 176 20.79 -15.46 -3.35
CA TYR A 176 21.23 -15.07 -4.68
C TYR A 176 22.59 -14.35 -4.70
N LEU A 177 22.88 -13.53 -3.69
CA LEU A 177 24.05 -12.65 -3.60
C LEU A 177 25.15 -13.20 -2.67
#